data_AF-A0A8M1HJK3-F1
#
_entry.id   AF-A0A8M1HJK3-F1
#
_cell.length_a   1.000
_cell.length_b   1.000
_cell.length_c   1.000
_cell.angle_alpha   90.00
_cell.angle_beta   90.00
_cell.angle_gamma   90.00
#
_symmetry.space_group_name_H-M   'P 1'
#
loop_
_entity.id
_entity.type
_entity.pdbx_description
1 polymer ?
#
loop_
_entity_poly.entity_id
_entity_poly.type
_entity_poly.pdbx_seq_one_letter_code
_entity_poly.pdbx_strand_id
1 'polypeptide(L)'
;MAVTGIFWRIGGLAILFLFFHVSNGDVSYSFPEELKRGSVIGNIAKDLGLEANRLSTRKARIDTDGGDKHYCDINLRTGDLTVAERIDREGLCGDKASCVLKQELMLENPLELHRISLHVQDINDNSPQFNKELIHIDIRESADKGARFPIEEAHDADIRKYSVQTYKLQNNDNFILGVGTNSVELVLNKELDREVLTELDLILTALDGGSPPRSGTALIRVTVLDANDNVPVFSHAIYKASVPENSPQGTVVATVTATGADAGVNGDVTYEFGHVSEEVKSMFTIDHKTGEINLKSTVDFETASSFELRVTAKDGLGLTSYAKVIIDVTDVNDNPSIHPFSSAYPGPGRGGSSLSREFQTSLSPDTSSSSSGGTPRRSQASRET
;
A
#
# COMPACT_ATOMS: atom_id res chain seq x y z
N MET A 1 -77.95 -63.51 65.83
CA MET A 1 -77.82 -63.30 67.28
C MET A 1 -77.04 -62.02 67.49
N ALA A 2 -77.64 -61.06 68.18
CA ALA A 2 -77.09 -59.75 68.52
C ALA A 2 -75.97 -59.85 69.56
N VAL A 3 -75.01 -58.90 69.55
CA VAL A 3 -74.42 -58.16 70.70
C VAL A 3 -73.60 -57.00 70.08
N THR A 4 -74.13 -55.78 69.92
CA THR A 4 -74.00 -54.58 70.79
C THR A 4 -72.61 -54.25 71.35
N GLY A 5 -71.98 -53.21 70.77
CA GLY A 5 -71.38 -52.06 71.48
C GLY A 5 -70.01 -52.21 72.14
N ILE A 6 -69.07 -51.32 71.78
CA ILE A 6 -68.45 -50.34 72.68
C ILE A 6 -67.74 -49.28 71.81
N PHE A 7 -68.18 -48.04 71.95
CA PHE A 7 -67.53 -46.82 71.48
C PHE A 7 -66.34 -46.50 72.40
N TRP A 8 -65.18 -46.09 71.87
CA TRP A 8 -64.31 -45.09 72.50
C TRP A 8 -63.67 -44.22 71.41
N ARG A 9 -63.90 -42.90 71.52
CA ARG A 9 -63.33 -41.82 70.69
C ARG A 9 -62.03 -41.34 71.32
N ILE A 10 -60.92 -41.32 70.58
CA ILE A 10 -59.78 -40.40 70.76
C ILE A 10 -59.13 -40.29 69.36
N GLY A 11 -59.30 -39.20 68.62
CA GLY A 11 -58.53 -37.96 68.74
C GLY A 11 -57.87 -37.70 67.38
N GLY A 12 -58.62 -37.13 66.44
CA GLY A 12 -58.12 -36.82 65.09
C GLY A 12 -57.15 -35.65 65.15
N LEU A 13 -55.89 -35.90 64.82
CA LEU A 13 -54.89 -34.86 64.58
C LEU A 13 -55.22 -34.21 63.22
N ALA A 14 -55.89 -33.06 63.24
CA ALA A 14 -56.04 -32.24 62.05
C ALA A 14 -54.68 -31.60 61.74
N ILE A 15 -53.93 -32.23 60.83
CA ILE A 15 -52.74 -31.62 60.22
C ILE A 15 -53.26 -30.49 59.33
N LEU A 16 -53.21 -29.27 59.88
CA LEU A 16 -53.42 -28.04 59.13
C LEU A 16 -52.24 -27.90 58.16
N PHE A 17 -52.42 -28.33 56.90
CA PHE A 17 -51.51 -27.96 55.83
C PHE A 17 -51.63 -26.45 55.61
N LEU A 18 -50.79 -25.69 56.31
CA LEU A 18 -50.43 -24.33 55.88
C LEU A 18 -49.75 -24.49 54.53
N PHE A 19 -50.49 -24.19 53.46
CA PHE A 19 -49.90 -23.90 52.17
C PHE A 19 -49.04 -22.64 52.33
N PHE A 20 -47.77 -22.83 52.68
CA PHE A 20 -46.75 -21.84 52.41
C PHE A 20 -46.63 -21.75 50.89
N HIS A 21 -47.36 -20.82 50.27
CA HIS A 21 -47.01 -20.33 48.95
C HIS A 21 -45.73 -19.50 49.10
N VAL A 22 -44.59 -20.18 49.07
CA VAL A 22 -43.32 -19.54 48.72
C VAL A 22 -43.29 -19.47 47.19
N SER A 23 -43.92 -18.46 46.61
CA SER A 23 -43.59 -18.07 45.24
C SER A 23 -42.36 -17.16 45.30
N ASN A 24 -41.18 -17.77 45.36
CA ASN A 24 -39.94 -17.09 45.01
C ASN A 24 -39.95 -16.88 43.48
N GLY A 25 -40.73 -15.91 43.02
CA GLY A 25 -40.82 -15.55 41.61
C GLY A 25 -39.76 -14.50 41.30
N ASP A 26 -38.60 -14.93 40.78
CA ASP A 26 -37.72 -14.03 40.05
C ASP A 26 -38.49 -13.56 38.80
N VAL A 27 -38.71 -12.25 38.66
CA VAL A 27 -39.42 -11.69 37.50
C VAL A 27 -38.40 -11.26 36.46
N SER A 28 -38.63 -11.61 35.20
CA SER A 28 -37.74 -11.28 34.10
C SER A 28 -38.49 -10.50 33.02
N TYR A 29 -37.91 -9.40 32.58
CA TYR A 29 -38.41 -8.60 31.47
C TYR A 29 -37.35 -8.52 30.38
N SER A 30 -37.80 -8.54 29.12
CA SER A 30 -36.94 -8.27 27.96
C SER A 30 -37.47 -7.05 27.23
N PHE A 31 -36.60 -6.10 26.93
CA PHE A 31 -36.96 -4.87 26.23
C PHE A 31 -35.78 -4.37 25.39
N PRO A 32 -36.03 -3.68 24.27
CA PRO A 32 -34.97 -3.05 23.49
C PRO A 32 -34.28 -1.99 24.32
N GLU A 33 -32.98 -1.83 24.14
CA GLU A 33 -32.28 -0.66 24.64
C GLU A 33 -32.81 0.64 24.03
N GLU A 34 -32.20 1.78 24.38
CA GLU A 34 -32.47 3.06 23.72
C GLU A 34 -33.90 3.60 23.90
N LEU A 35 -34.68 2.96 24.78
CA LEU A 35 -35.99 3.44 25.18
C LEU A 35 -35.89 4.78 25.93
N LYS A 36 -36.84 5.66 25.65
CA LYS A 36 -36.93 6.97 26.31
C LYS A 36 -37.26 6.79 27.80
N ARG A 37 -36.75 7.70 28.64
CA ARG A 37 -37.16 7.80 30.04
C ARG A 37 -38.69 7.81 30.17
N GLY A 38 -39.21 7.02 31.10
CA GLY A 38 -40.64 6.84 31.35
C GLY A 38 -41.32 5.80 30.45
N SER A 39 -40.62 5.19 29.50
CA SER A 39 -41.17 4.09 28.69
C SER A 39 -41.46 2.89 29.58
N VAL A 40 -42.61 2.23 29.36
CA VAL A 40 -43.02 1.06 30.14
C VAL A 40 -42.23 -0.17 29.71
N ILE A 41 -41.62 -0.85 30.68
CA ILE A 41 -40.93 -2.14 30.51
C ILE A 41 -41.92 -3.30 30.65
N GLY A 42 -42.80 -3.23 31.66
CA GLY A 42 -43.77 -4.26 31.98
C GLY A 42 -44.56 -3.93 33.26
N ASN A 43 -45.61 -4.68 33.57
CA ASN A 43 -46.44 -4.41 34.74
C ASN A 43 -46.15 -5.41 35.88
N ILE A 44 -45.22 -5.04 36.76
CA ILE A 44 -44.75 -5.90 37.84
C ILE A 44 -45.81 -6.18 38.91
N ALA A 45 -46.75 -5.26 39.13
CA ALA A 45 -47.82 -5.50 40.07
C ALA A 45 -48.72 -6.65 39.60
N LYS A 46 -49.12 -6.63 38.33
CA LYS A 46 -49.92 -7.70 37.73
C LYS A 46 -49.17 -9.02 37.72
N ASP A 47 -47.89 -9.00 37.36
CA ASP A 47 -47.08 -10.22 37.23
C ASP A 47 -46.78 -10.88 38.59
N LEU A 48 -46.70 -10.08 39.66
CA LEU A 48 -46.59 -10.57 41.05
C LEU A 48 -47.96 -10.81 41.73
N GLY A 49 -49.07 -10.55 41.05
CA GLY A 49 -50.42 -10.68 41.65
C GLY A 49 -50.70 -9.65 42.76
N LEU A 50 -50.01 -8.51 42.73
CA LEU A 50 -50.19 -7.40 43.67
C LEU A 50 -51.21 -6.39 43.12
N GLU A 51 -52.12 -5.93 43.97
CA GLU A 51 -52.99 -4.81 43.64
C GLU A 51 -52.21 -3.49 43.64
N ALA A 52 -52.38 -2.65 42.61
CA ALA A 52 -51.58 -1.43 42.45
C ALA A 52 -51.76 -0.43 43.61
N ASN A 53 -52.96 -0.33 44.19
CA ASN A 53 -53.23 0.47 45.39
C ASN A 53 -52.34 0.08 46.58
N ARG A 54 -51.94 -1.21 46.70
CA ARG A 54 -51.14 -1.73 47.80
C ARG A 54 -49.67 -1.35 47.69
N LEU A 55 -49.16 -1.07 46.50
CA LEU A 55 -47.76 -0.66 46.29
C LEU A 55 -47.41 0.59 47.08
N SER A 56 -48.26 1.62 46.98
CA SER A 56 -48.07 2.87 47.74
C SER A 56 -48.14 2.63 49.26
N THR A 57 -49.11 1.85 49.73
CA THR A 57 -49.28 1.56 51.18
C THR A 57 -48.12 0.77 51.75
N ARG A 58 -47.51 -0.09 50.94
CA ARG A 58 -46.34 -0.90 51.29
C ARG A 58 -45.03 -0.20 50.95
N LYS A 59 -45.04 1.08 50.58
CA LYS A 59 -43.85 1.87 50.22
C LYS A 59 -42.93 1.14 49.24
N ALA A 60 -43.54 0.56 48.22
CA ALA A 60 -42.82 -0.15 47.16
C ALA A 60 -41.72 0.74 46.58
N ARG A 61 -40.51 0.22 46.48
CA ARG A 61 -39.39 0.91 45.84
C ARG A 61 -38.48 -0.07 45.13
N ILE A 62 -37.85 0.40 44.06
CA ILE A 62 -36.74 -0.32 43.44
C ILE A 62 -35.49 -0.02 44.26
N ASP A 63 -34.84 -1.09 44.69
CA ASP A 63 -33.56 -1.07 45.38
C ASP A 63 -32.48 -1.55 44.42
N THR A 64 -31.36 -0.83 44.39
CA THR A 64 -30.22 -1.16 43.55
C THR A 64 -29.20 -1.91 44.39
N ASP A 65 -29.05 -3.23 44.14
CA ASP A 65 -28.11 -4.07 44.87
C ASP A 65 -26.66 -3.61 44.61
N GLY A 66 -26.10 -2.82 45.53
CA GLY A 66 -24.67 -2.49 45.59
C GLY A 66 -24.12 -1.58 44.48
N GLY A 67 -24.98 -0.94 43.67
CA GLY A 67 -24.57 0.01 42.62
C GLY A 67 -25.42 1.28 42.59
N ASP A 68 -24.81 2.41 42.28
CA ASP A 68 -25.48 3.73 42.18
C ASP A 68 -26.37 3.89 40.93
N LYS A 69 -26.46 2.86 40.06
CA LYS A 69 -27.16 2.96 38.77
C LYS A 69 -28.58 2.44 38.85
N HIS A 70 -29.51 3.37 38.64
CA HIS A 70 -30.94 3.18 38.73
C HIS A 70 -31.55 3.09 37.32
N TYR A 71 -31.77 1.87 36.84
CA TYR A 71 -32.18 1.64 35.45
C TYR A 71 -33.70 1.65 35.25
N CYS A 72 -34.48 1.34 36.29
CA CYS A 72 -35.94 1.40 36.21
C CYS A 72 -36.60 1.98 37.46
N ASP A 73 -37.68 2.73 37.23
CA ASP A 73 -38.61 3.23 38.23
C ASP A 73 -39.86 2.35 38.31
N ILE A 74 -40.59 2.41 39.42
CA ILE A 74 -41.94 1.83 39.54
C ILE A 74 -43.00 2.93 39.64
N ASN A 75 -44.01 2.87 38.79
CA ASN A 75 -45.21 3.70 38.92
C ASN A 75 -46.13 3.09 39.98
N LEU A 76 -46.17 3.71 41.16
CA LEU A 76 -46.96 3.23 42.31
C LEU A 76 -48.48 3.25 42.10
N ARG A 77 -48.98 3.92 41.06
CA ARG A 77 -50.42 3.96 40.75
C ARG A 77 -50.85 2.85 39.81
N THR A 78 -50.01 2.49 38.85
CA THR A 78 -50.33 1.52 37.80
C THR A 78 -49.64 0.17 38.01
N GLY A 79 -48.53 0.14 38.74
CA GLY A 79 -47.69 -1.03 38.89
C GLY A 79 -46.74 -1.28 37.72
N ASP A 80 -46.59 -0.30 36.82
CA ASP A 80 -45.66 -0.41 35.69
C ASP A 80 -44.22 -0.15 36.14
N LEU A 81 -43.30 -0.97 35.67
CA LEU A 81 -41.88 -0.62 35.64
C LEU A 81 -41.63 0.27 34.43
N THR A 82 -40.93 1.37 34.64
CA THR A 82 -40.58 2.34 33.60
C THR A 82 -39.09 2.58 33.54
N VAL A 83 -38.56 2.84 32.35
CA VAL A 83 -37.15 3.19 32.15
C VAL A 83 -36.82 4.49 32.91
N ALA A 84 -35.84 4.44 33.80
CA ALA A 84 -35.45 5.59 34.62
C ALA A 84 -34.48 6.52 33.87
N GLU A 85 -33.53 5.93 33.16
CA GLU A 85 -32.56 6.60 32.29
C GLU A 85 -32.38 5.82 30.99
N ARG A 86 -31.94 6.48 29.92
CA ARG A 86 -31.67 5.81 28.64
C ARG A 86 -30.58 4.76 28.86
N ILE A 87 -30.89 3.52 28.49
CA ILE A 87 -29.99 2.37 28.63
C ILE A 87 -29.31 2.18 27.28
N ASP A 88 -27.98 2.30 27.29
CA ASP A 88 -27.06 2.01 26.19
C ASP A 88 -26.38 0.68 26.54
N ARG A 89 -26.67 -0.37 25.75
CA ARG A 89 -26.22 -1.73 26.00
C ARG A 89 -24.72 -1.84 25.76
N GLU A 90 -24.19 -1.20 24.73
CA GLU A 90 -22.78 -1.23 24.37
C GLU A 90 -21.95 -0.61 25.51
N GLY A 91 -22.41 0.51 26.08
CA GLY A 91 -21.76 1.16 27.21
C GLY A 91 -21.78 0.36 28.53
N LEU A 92 -22.79 -0.49 28.74
CA LEU A 92 -22.96 -1.28 29.97
C LEU A 92 -22.35 -2.68 29.90
N CYS A 93 -22.52 -3.33 28.75
CA CYS A 93 -22.25 -4.75 28.56
C CYS A 93 -21.18 -5.01 27.50
N GLY A 94 -20.84 -4.02 26.66
CA GLY A 94 -19.84 -4.17 25.60
C GLY A 94 -20.21 -5.28 24.62
N ASP A 95 -19.24 -6.15 24.33
CA ASP A 95 -19.34 -7.28 23.41
C ASP A 95 -20.01 -8.54 24.02
N LYS A 96 -20.47 -8.47 25.27
CA LYS A 96 -21.09 -9.62 25.95
C LYS A 96 -22.36 -10.06 25.24
N ALA A 97 -22.44 -11.36 24.94
CA ALA A 97 -23.57 -11.98 24.23
C ALA A 97 -24.94 -11.91 24.96
N SER A 98 -24.95 -11.50 26.23
CA SER A 98 -26.16 -11.28 27.04
C SER A 98 -25.94 -10.10 27.98
N CYS A 99 -26.89 -9.17 28.02
CA CYS A 99 -26.89 -8.02 28.91
C CYS A 99 -28.07 -8.13 29.90
N VAL A 100 -27.77 -8.44 31.17
CA VAL A 100 -28.79 -8.61 32.21
C VAL A 100 -28.49 -7.67 33.37
N LEU A 101 -29.38 -6.72 33.60
CA LEU A 101 -29.32 -5.80 34.73
C LEU A 101 -30.20 -6.36 35.85
N LYS A 102 -29.67 -6.45 37.07
CA LYS A 102 -30.40 -6.98 38.22
C LYS A 102 -30.84 -5.83 39.12
N GLN A 103 -32.11 -5.84 39.50
CA GLN A 103 -32.70 -4.88 40.45
C GLN A 103 -33.62 -5.62 41.40
N GLU A 104 -33.94 -5.02 42.55
CA GLU A 104 -34.82 -5.63 43.54
C GLU A 104 -36.02 -4.73 43.80
N LEU A 105 -37.23 -5.28 43.83
CA LEU A 105 -38.41 -4.59 44.34
C LEU A 105 -38.56 -4.93 45.82
N MET A 106 -38.53 -3.89 46.66
CA MET A 106 -38.78 -3.99 48.09
C MET A 106 -40.17 -3.47 48.45
N LEU A 107 -40.90 -4.27 49.23
CA LEU A 107 -42.18 -3.92 49.85
C LEU A 107 -42.02 -3.96 51.37
N GLU A 108 -42.55 -2.97 52.08
CA GLU A 108 -42.52 -2.89 53.54
C GLU A 108 -43.81 -3.43 54.19
N ASN A 109 -43.67 -3.86 55.45
CA ASN A 109 -44.74 -4.23 56.37
C ASN A 109 -45.76 -5.26 55.82
N PRO A 110 -45.38 -6.55 55.68
CA PRO A 110 -44.08 -7.16 56.01
C PRO A 110 -43.01 -6.88 54.95
N LEU A 111 -41.73 -7.08 55.29
CA LEU A 111 -40.64 -6.94 54.32
C LEU A 111 -40.71 -8.09 53.30
N GLU A 112 -40.87 -7.75 52.03
CA GLU A 112 -40.82 -8.67 50.89
C GLU A 112 -39.85 -8.12 49.84
N LEU A 113 -39.04 -9.01 49.27
CA LEU A 113 -38.06 -8.70 48.23
C LEU A 113 -38.34 -9.58 47.01
N HIS A 114 -38.48 -8.95 45.85
CA HIS A 114 -38.64 -9.62 44.57
C HIS A 114 -37.47 -9.25 43.66
N ARG A 115 -36.76 -10.26 43.16
CA ARG A 115 -35.66 -10.04 42.21
C ARG A 115 -36.21 -9.78 40.82
N ILE A 116 -35.64 -8.78 40.16
CA ILE A 116 -35.98 -8.38 38.81
C ILE A 116 -34.74 -8.54 37.94
N SER A 117 -34.88 -9.33 36.87
CA SER A 117 -33.86 -9.45 35.82
C SER A 117 -34.33 -8.71 34.57
N LEU A 118 -33.58 -7.68 34.20
CA LEU A 118 -33.83 -6.86 33.02
C LEU A 118 -32.89 -7.30 31.89
N HIS A 119 -33.41 -8.02 30.92
CA HIS A 119 -32.69 -8.45 29.73
C HIS A 119 -32.77 -7.36 28.67
N VAL A 120 -31.65 -6.66 28.48
CA VAL A 120 -31.53 -5.60 27.48
C VAL A 120 -31.30 -6.25 26.12
N GLN A 121 -32.20 -5.96 25.17
CA GLN A 121 -32.11 -6.43 23.79
C GLN A 121 -31.38 -5.40 22.94
N ASP A 122 -30.34 -5.89 22.26
CA ASP A 122 -29.55 -5.16 21.27
C ASP A 122 -30.45 -4.61 20.14
N ILE A 123 -30.23 -3.35 19.76
CA ILE A 123 -30.80 -2.78 18.54
C ILE A 123 -29.68 -2.40 17.57
N ASN A 124 -30.00 -2.21 16.29
CA ASN A 124 -29.01 -1.79 15.30
C ASN A 124 -28.82 -0.27 15.33
N ASP A 125 -28.22 0.28 16.38
CA ASP A 125 -27.96 1.70 16.54
C ASP A 125 -26.49 2.10 16.31
N ASN A 126 -25.56 1.14 16.24
CA ASN A 126 -24.19 1.37 15.77
C ASN A 126 -24.07 1.05 14.28
N SER A 127 -22.87 1.19 13.74
CA SER A 127 -22.60 0.88 12.32
C SER A 127 -21.18 0.39 12.20
N PRO A 128 -20.88 -0.44 11.18
CA PRO A 128 -19.52 -0.88 10.94
C PRO A 128 -18.58 0.33 10.75
N GLN A 129 -17.41 0.31 11.40
CA GLN A 129 -16.41 1.37 11.32
C GLN A 129 -15.02 0.78 11.15
N PHE A 130 -14.25 1.33 10.22
CA PHE A 130 -12.84 1.02 10.08
C PHE A 130 -12.01 1.95 10.96
N ASN A 131 -10.91 1.45 11.53
CA ASN A 131 -9.99 2.28 12.32
C ASN A 131 -9.35 3.41 11.51
N LYS A 132 -9.23 3.22 10.19
CA LYS A 132 -8.65 4.18 9.25
C LYS A 132 -9.60 4.34 8.06
N GLU A 133 -9.88 5.59 7.70
CA GLU A 133 -10.63 5.93 6.50
C GLU A 133 -9.82 5.68 5.22
N LEU A 134 -8.49 5.77 5.30
CA LEU A 134 -7.54 5.49 4.22
C LEU A 134 -6.58 4.36 4.63
N ILE A 135 -6.60 3.28 3.86
CA ILE A 135 -5.74 2.10 4.01
C ILE A 135 -4.74 2.12 2.85
N HIS A 136 -3.48 2.37 3.14
CA HIS A 136 -2.42 2.40 2.15
C HIS A 136 -1.72 1.04 2.05
N ILE A 137 -1.54 0.53 0.84
CA ILE A 137 -0.88 -0.74 0.57
C ILE A 137 0.10 -0.55 -0.60
N ASP A 138 1.36 -0.86 -0.35
CA ASP A 138 2.39 -0.87 -1.39
C ASP A 138 2.57 -2.28 -1.94
N ILE A 139 2.43 -2.45 -3.26
CA ILE A 139 2.50 -3.75 -3.93
C ILE A 139 3.46 -3.64 -5.11
N ARG A 140 4.49 -4.50 -5.16
CA ARG A 140 5.37 -4.59 -6.32
C ARG A 140 4.63 -5.11 -7.54
N GLU A 141 4.92 -4.57 -8.72
CA GLU A 141 4.28 -5.05 -9.97
C GLU A 141 4.61 -6.52 -10.29
N SER A 142 5.79 -6.97 -9.89
CA SER A 142 6.22 -8.37 -9.92
C SER A 142 5.53 -9.30 -8.92
N ALA A 143 4.52 -8.84 -8.18
CA ALA A 143 3.77 -9.67 -7.25
C ALA A 143 2.97 -10.77 -7.99
N ASP A 144 3.13 -12.01 -7.52
CA ASP A 144 2.45 -13.16 -8.11
C ASP A 144 0.92 -13.07 -7.96
N LYS A 145 0.20 -13.51 -9.00
CA LYS A 145 -1.25 -13.71 -8.91
C LYS A 145 -1.57 -14.65 -7.74
N GLY A 146 -2.54 -14.23 -6.91
CA GLY A 146 -2.94 -14.92 -5.70
C GLY A 146 -2.27 -14.40 -4.43
N ALA A 147 -1.31 -13.46 -4.54
CA ALA A 147 -0.77 -12.73 -3.39
C ALA A 147 -1.90 -12.10 -2.55
N ARG A 148 -1.77 -12.17 -1.23
CA ARG A 148 -2.81 -11.78 -0.26
C ARG A 148 -2.27 -10.69 0.65
N PHE A 149 -3.03 -9.62 0.80
CA PHE A 149 -2.68 -8.46 1.61
C PHE A 149 -3.75 -8.29 2.69
N PRO A 150 -3.40 -8.49 3.98
CA PRO A 150 -4.37 -8.41 5.07
C PRO A 150 -4.88 -6.97 5.23
N ILE A 151 -6.17 -6.85 5.48
CA ILE A 151 -6.87 -5.60 5.77
C ILE A 151 -7.44 -5.71 7.19
N GLU A 152 -7.31 -4.63 7.96
CA GLU A 152 -7.97 -4.53 9.27
C GLU A 152 -9.48 -4.60 9.11
N GLU A 153 -10.12 -5.43 9.92
CA GLU A 153 -11.56 -5.60 9.94
C GLU A 153 -12.27 -4.34 10.44
N ALA A 154 -13.50 -4.12 9.96
CA ALA A 154 -14.37 -3.13 10.55
C ALA A 154 -14.88 -3.64 11.91
N HIS A 155 -15.03 -2.72 12.85
CA HIS A 155 -15.61 -2.97 14.15
C HIS A 155 -17.03 -2.40 14.20
N ASP A 156 -17.92 -3.16 14.84
CA ASP A 156 -19.28 -2.74 15.16
C ASP A 156 -19.52 -3.09 16.63
N ALA A 157 -20.11 -2.17 17.38
CA ALA A 157 -20.32 -2.34 18.82
C ALA A 157 -21.54 -3.23 19.11
N ASP A 158 -22.45 -3.35 18.14
CA ASP A 158 -23.62 -4.21 18.21
C ASP A 158 -23.20 -5.69 18.18
N ILE A 159 -24.12 -6.59 18.58
CA ILE A 159 -23.80 -8.03 18.68
C ILE A 159 -24.55 -8.89 17.66
N ARG A 160 -24.02 -10.09 17.45
CA ARG A 160 -24.66 -11.19 16.71
C ARG A 160 -24.96 -10.84 15.24
N LYS A 161 -26.19 -10.43 14.95
CA LYS A 161 -26.65 -10.14 13.58
C LYS A 161 -26.51 -8.66 13.24
N TYR A 162 -26.42 -7.79 14.24
CA TYR A 162 -26.24 -6.36 14.05
C TYR A 162 -24.75 -5.98 14.04
N SER A 163 -23.86 -6.90 14.46
CA SER A 163 -22.44 -6.77 14.18
C SER A 163 -22.13 -6.91 12.68
N VAL A 164 -20.91 -6.60 12.26
CA VAL A 164 -20.43 -6.80 10.89
C VAL A 164 -20.68 -8.24 10.40
N GLN A 165 -21.33 -8.37 9.24
CA GLN A 165 -21.65 -9.68 8.63
C GLN A 165 -20.97 -9.91 7.30
N THR A 166 -20.73 -8.86 6.52
CA THR A 166 -20.27 -9.01 5.14
C THR A 166 -19.40 -7.86 4.72
N TYR A 167 -18.38 -8.16 3.93
CA TYR A 167 -17.55 -7.17 3.25
C TYR A 167 -17.78 -7.23 1.74
N LYS A 168 -17.71 -6.06 1.10
CA LYS A 168 -17.81 -5.90 -0.35
C LYS A 168 -16.69 -4.98 -0.83
N LEU A 169 -15.96 -5.43 -1.84
CA LEU A 169 -14.99 -4.61 -2.54
C LEU A 169 -15.64 -4.02 -3.79
N GLN A 170 -15.32 -2.76 -4.10
CA GLN A 170 -15.68 -2.14 -5.37
C GLN A 170 -15.17 -2.98 -6.55
N ASN A 171 -16.02 -3.13 -7.57
CA ASN A 171 -15.65 -3.88 -8.76
C ASN A 171 -14.45 -3.26 -9.48
N ASN A 172 -13.45 -4.08 -9.81
CA ASN A 172 -12.19 -3.67 -10.44
C ASN A 172 -11.55 -4.89 -11.13
N ASP A 173 -10.48 -4.66 -11.91
CA ASP A 173 -9.85 -5.71 -12.72
C ASP A 173 -8.74 -6.48 -12.00
N ASN A 174 -8.08 -5.86 -11.03
CA ASN A 174 -6.82 -6.37 -10.45
C ASN A 174 -7.01 -7.17 -9.17
N PHE A 175 -8.03 -6.85 -8.37
CA PHE A 175 -8.20 -7.36 -7.01
C PHE A 175 -9.58 -7.95 -6.77
N ILE A 176 -9.60 -9.03 -6.00
CA ILE A 176 -10.81 -9.60 -5.39
C ILE A 176 -10.67 -9.57 -3.86
N LEU A 177 -11.78 -9.73 -3.16
CA LEU A 177 -11.78 -9.82 -1.71
C LEU A 177 -11.79 -11.27 -1.25
N GLY A 178 -10.81 -11.65 -0.43
CA GLY A 178 -10.82 -12.89 0.34
C GLY A 178 -11.37 -12.62 1.73
N VAL A 179 -12.49 -13.27 2.09
CA VAL A 179 -13.08 -13.16 3.43
C VAL A 179 -13.04 -14.53 4.11
N GLY A 180 -12.26 -14.63 5.18
CA GLY A 180 -12.19 -15.77 6.08
C GLY A 180 -13.06 -15.59 7.31
N THR A 181 -12.92 -16.48 8.31
CA THR A 181 -13.69 -16.38 9.56
C THR A 181 -13.30 -15.16 10.39
N ASN A 182 -12.00 -14.83 10.44
CA ASN A 182 -11.41 -13.69 11.16
C ASN A 182 -10.29 -13.07 10.30
N SER A 183 -10.53 -12.94 8.99
CA SER A 183 -9.58 -12.29 8.11
C SER A 183 -10.29 -11.68 6.91
N VAL A 184 -9.91 -10.45 6.58
CA VAL A 184 -10.27 -9.79 5.34
C VAL A 184 -8.97 -9.50 4.61
N GLU A 185 -8.86 -9.96 3.38
CA GLU A 185 -7.63 -9.86 2.60
C GLU A 185 -7.95 -9.36 1.19
N LEU A 186 -7.17 -8.41 0.71
CA LEU A 186 -7.12 -8.07 -0.71
C LEU A 186 -6.31 -9.14 -1.42
N VAL A 187 -6.85 -9.74 -2.47
CA VAL A 187 -6.18 -10.81 -3.21
C VAL A 187 -5.94 -10.34 -4.64
N LEU A 188 -4.68 -10.39 -5.07
CA LEU A 188 -4.30 -10.05 -6.44
C LEU A 188 -4.82 -11.11 -7.41
N ASN A 189 -5.71 -10.72 -8.31
CA ASN A 189 -6.35 -11.61 -9.29
C ASN A 189 -5.77 -11.43 -10.71
N LYS A 190 -5.21 -10.26 -11.00
CA LYS A 190 -4.55 -9.96 -12.27
C LYS A 190 -3.27 -9.18 -11.96
N GLU A 191 -2.20 -9.51 -12.69
CA GLU A 191 -0.89 -8.86 -12.59
C GLU A 191 -1.02 -7.33 -12.65
N LEU A 192 -0.12 -6.68 -11.93
CA LEU A 192 0.04 -5.23 -11.93
C LEU A 192 1.15 -4.87 -12.92
N ASP A 193 1.08 -3.66 -13.42
CA ASP A 193 2.05 -3.08 -14.36
C ASP A 193 2.09 -1.59 -14.03
N ARG A 194 3.22 -1.14 -13.48
CA ARG A 194 3.42 0.22 -13.00
C ARG A 194 3.54 1.19 -14.17
N GLU A 195 4.09 0.77 -15.30
CA GLU A 195 4.17 1.58 -16.52
C GLU A 195 2.77 1.90 -17.06
N VAL A 196 1.79 1.04 -16.80
CA VAL A 196 0.37 1.26 -17.14
C VAL A 196 -0.40 1.99 -16.03
N LEU A 197 -0.24 1.58 -14.77
CA LEU A 197 -0.99 2.12 -13.63
C LEU A 197 -0.14 2.17 -12.36
N THR A 198 0.19 3.38 -11.91
CA THR A 198 1.03 3.61 -10.73
C THR A 198 0.26 3.57 -9.41
N GLU A 199 -1.03 3.89 -9.42
CA GLU A 199 -1.87 3.98 -8.23
C GLU A 199 -3.32 3.58 -8.53
N LEU A 200 -3.96 2.86 -7.60
CA LEU A 200 -5.35 2.44 -7.69
C LEU A 200 -6.08 2.68 -6.37
N ASP A 201 -7.21 3.38 -6.45
CA ASP A 201 -8.11 3.63 -5.31
C ASP A 201 -9.35 2.71 -5.40
N LEU A 202 -9.62 1.94 -4.34
CA LEU A 202 -10.74 1.01 -4.23
C LEU A 202 -11.56 1.27 -2.97
N ILE A 203 -12.89 1.22 -3.07
CA ILE A 203 -13.76 1.33 -1.90
C ILE A 203 -14.03 -0.06 -1.30
N LEU A 204 -13.70 -0.24 -0.03
CA LEU A 204 -14.11 -1.38 0.78
C LEU A 204 -15.33 -0.99 1.61
N THR A 205 -16.38 -1.81 1.60
CA THR A 205 -17.61 -1.60 2.36
C THR A 205 -17.85 -2.77 3.30
N ALA A 206 -18.00 -2.50 4.60
CA ALA A 206 -18.51 -3.44 5.59
C ALA A 206 -20.01 -3.21 5.78
N LEU A 207 -20.78 -4.28 5.89
CA LEU A 207 -22.23 -4.26 6.15
C LEU A 207 -22.57 -5.12 7.36
N ASP A 208 -23.48 -4.60 8.19
CA ASP A 208 -24.14 -5.39 9.23
C ASP A 208 -25.24 -6.30 8.65
N GLY A 209 -25.93 -7.03 9.52
CA GLY A 209 -27.09 -7.88 9.18
C GLY A 209 -28.44 -7.25 9.56
N GLY A 210 -28.49 -5.93 9.72
CA GLY A 210 -29.71 -5.18 10.00
C GLY A 210 -30.73 -5.20 8.86
N SER A 211 -31.95 -4.72 9.13
CA SER A 211 -32.97 -4.49 8.10
C SER A 211 -33.67 -3.14 8.35
N PRO A 212 -33.29 -2.07 7.62
CA PRO A 212 -32.23 -2.02 6.59
C PRO A 212 -30.82 -2.23 7.17
N PRO A 213 -29.87 -2.74 6.37
CA PRO A 213 -28.48 -2.87 6.83
C PRO A 213 -27.81 -1.50 6.90
N ARG A 214 -26.91 -1.32 7.86
CA ARG A 214 -26.00 -0.16 7.95
C ARG A 214 -24.62 -0.57 7.46
N SER A 215 -23.83 0.42 7.06
CA SER A 215 -22.56 0.18 6.39
C SER A 215 -21.48 1.18 6.80
N GLY A 216 -20.25 0.71 6.82
CA GLY A 216 -19.03 1.52 6.91
C GLY A 216 -18.18 1.36 5.67
N THR A 217 -17.43 2.39 5.31
CA THR A 217 -16.53 2.35 4.14
C THR A 217 -15.13 2.81 4.49
N ALA A 218 -14.13 2.21 3.84
CA ALA A 218 -12.76 2.69 3.83
C ALA A 218 -12.24 2.75 2.39
N LEU A 219 -11.35 3.72 2.12
CA LEU A 219 -10.63 3.84 0.86
C LEU A 219 -9.34 3.03 0.95
N ILE A 220 -9.15 2.07 0.07
CA ILE A 220 -7.89 1.35 -0.10
C ILE A 220 -7.14 2.02 -1.24
N ARG A 221 -5.95 2.53 -0.94
CA ARG A 221 -5.03 3.11 -1.91
C ARG A 221 -3.85 2.17 -2.12
N VAL A 222 -3.82 1.57 -3.29
CA VAL A 222 -2.73 0.70 -3.72
C VAL A 222 -1.72 1.51 -4.52
N THR A 223 -0.49 1.56 -4.05
CA THR A 223 0.63 2.11 -4.82
C THR A 223 1.44 0.97 -5.40
N VAL A 224 1.62 1.01 -6.72
CA VAL A 224 2.37 -0.01 -7.44
C VAL A 224 3.85 0.35 -7.39
N LEU A 225 4.64 -0.52 -6.76
CA LEU A 225 6.09 -0.35 -6.64
C LEU A 225 6.79 -0.94 -7.87
N ASP A 226 7.76 -0.18 -8.34
CA ASP A 226 8.60 -0.51 -9.49
C ASP A 226 9.41 -1.80 -9.27
N ALA A 227 9.43 -2.63 -10.30
CA ALA A 227 10.34 -3.73 -10.49
C ALA A 227 11.17 -3.47 -11.75
N ASN A 228 12.35 -4.07 -11.82
CA ASN A 228 13.24 -3.91 -12.97
C ASN A 228 12.93 -4.98 -14.01
N ASP A 229 11.83 -4.83 -14.73
CA ASP A 229 11.31 -5.79 -15.72
C ASP A 229 11.29 -5.25 -17.15
N ASN A 230 11.59 -3.96 -17.37
CA ASN A 230 11.78 -3.40 -18.70
C ASN A 230 13.26 -3.23 -19.04
N VAL A 231 13.67 -3.75 -20.20
CA VAL A 231 15.01 -3.48 -20.73
C VAL A 231 15.06 -2.09 -21.37
N PRO A 232 16.21 -1.38 -21.39
CA PRO A 232 16.35 -0.14 -22.16
C PRO A 232 15.99 -0.36 -23.64
N VAL A 233 15.26 0.56 -24.27
CA VAL A 233 14.85 0.43 -25.68
C VAL A 233 15.49 1.51 -26.53
N PHE A 234 16.29 1.10 -27.53
CA PHE A 234 16.87 2.04 -28.51
C PHE A 234 15.80 2.65 -29.42
N SER A 235 15.98 3.92 -29.80
CA SER A 235 15.11 4.61 -30.76
C SER A 235 15.13 3.98 -32.16
N HIS A 236 16.25 3.35 -32.54
CA HIS A 236 16.41 2.64 -33.80
C HIS A 236 17.18 1.34 -33.59
N ALA A 237 16.79 0.27 -34.29
CA ALA A 237 17.57 -0.98 -34.29
C ALA A 237 18.91 -0.84 -35.02
N ILE A 238 18.96 0.07 -36.01
CA ILE A 238 20.15 0.36 -36.82
C ILE A 238 20.29 1.88 -36.95
N TYR A 239 21.44 2.42 -36.54
CA TYR A 239 21.87 3.79 -36.79
C TYR A 239 22.85 3.78 -37.95
N LYS A 240 22.74 4.77 -38.85
CA LYS A 240 23.68 4.97 -39.95
C LYS A 240 24.27 6.36 -39.85
N ALA A 241 25.58 6.45 -39.99
CA ALA A 241 26.32 7.69 -39.99
C ALA A 241 27.44 7.63 -41.03
N SER A 242 27.99 8.78 -41.38
CA SER A 242 29.12 8.88 -42.28
C SER A 242 30.15 9.85 -41.73
N VAL A 243 31.43 9.55 -41.90
CA VAL A 243 32.53 10.40 -41.44
C VAL A 243 33.60 10.52 -42.52
N PRO A 244 34.05 11.75 -42.88
CA PRO A 244 35.20 11.94 -43.76
C PRO A 244 36.48 11.36 -43.15
N GLU A 245 37.31 10.72 -43.96
CA GLU A 245 38.55 10.09 -43.46
C GLU A 245 39.51 11.09 -42.81
N ASN A 246 39.54 12.32 -43.31
CA ASN A 246 40.35 13.41 -42.77
C ASN A 246 39.74 14.10 -41.52
N SER A 247 38.70 13.51 -40.91
CA SER A 247 38.07 14.08 -39.72
C SER A 247 39.02 14.06 -38.52
N PRO A 248 39.08 15.16 -37.74
CA PRO A 248 39.96 15.22 -36.57
C PRO A 248 39.47 14.28 -35.46
N GLN A 249 40.40 13.88 -34.59
CA GLN A 249 40.06 13.18 -33.35
C GLN A 249 39.11 14.02 -32.49
N GLY A 250 38.15 13.37 -31.83
CA GLY A 250 37.09 14.00 -31.06
C GLY A 250 35.86 14.39 -31.88
N THR A 251 35.84 14.14 -33.20
CA THR A 251 34.64 14.35 -34.03
C THR A 251 33.53 13.40 -33.58
N VAL A 252 32.34 13.95 -33.30
CA VAL A 252 31.12 13.18 -33.04
C VAL A 252 30.64 12.57 -34.35
N VAL A 253 30.60 11.24 -34.42
CA VAL A 253 30.22 10.49 -35.62
C VAL A 253 28.73 10.14 -35.60
N ALA A 254 28.23 9.68 -34.46
CA ALA A 254 26.85 9.30 -34.28
C ALA A 254 26.44 9.49 -32.82
N THR A 255 25.14 9.65 -32.58
CA THR A 255 24.57 9.64 -31.22
C THR A 255 23.47 8.59 -31.18
N VAL A 256 23.62 7.61 -30.30
CA VAL A 256 22.57 6.62 -30.04
C VAL A 256 21.73 7.03 -28.85
N THR A 257 20.46 6.65 -28.84
CA THR A 257 19.55 6.96 -27.74
C THR A 257 18.69 5.76 -27.40
N ALA A 258 18.62 5.43 -26.12
CA ALA A 258 17.75 4.41 -25.56
C ALA A 258 17.02 4.95 -24.31
N THR A 259 15.83 4.43 -24.06
CA THR A 259 14.96 4.83 -22.94
C THR A 259 14.62 3.61 -22.07
N GLY A 260 14.79 3.72 -20.75
CA GLY A 260 14.22 2.77 -19.78
C GLY A 260 12.80 3.19 -19.40
N ALA A 261 11.88 2.23 -19.29
CA ALA A 261 10.49 2.50 -18.89
C ALA A 261 10.30 2.49 -17.37
N ASP A 262 11.21 1.83 -16.65
CA ASP A 262 11.20 1.69 -15.19
C ASP A 262 11.56 3.02 -14.48
N ALA A 263 11.32 3.09 -13.17
CA ALA A 263 11.49 4.29 -12.38
C ALA A 263 12.85 4.35 -11.68
N GLY A 264 13.39 5.57 -11.55
CA GLY A 264 14.64 5.82 -10.83
C GLY A 264 15.81 5.05 -11.45
N VAL A 265 16.62 4.38 -10.61
CA VAL A 265 17.83 3.67 -11.05
C VAL A 265 17.51 2.54 -12.04
N ASN A 266 16.31 1.96 -11.98
CA ASN A 266 15.88 0.90 -12.90
C ASN A 266 15.65 1.46 -14.33
N GLY A 267 15.33 2.75 -14.46
CA GLY A 267 15.18 3.43 -15.75
C GLY A 267 16.43 4.14 -16.26
N ASP A 268 17.47 4.28 -15.43
CA ASP A 268 18.69 5.02 -15.77
C ASP A 268 19.52 4.23 -16.80
N VAL A 269 19.62 4.76 -18.03
CA VAL A 269 20.31 4.10 -19.13
C VAL A 269 21.76 4.54 -19.26
N THR A 270 22.65 3.58 -19.47
CA THR A 270 24.05 3.81 -19.81
C THR A 270 24.48 3.04 -21.05
N TYR A 271 25.52 3.54 -21.72
CA TYR A 271 25.96 3.03 -23.03
C TYR A 271 27.38 2.50 -23.00
N GLU A 272 27.61 1.39 -23.70
CA GLU A 272 28.94 0.82 -23.92
C GLU A 272 29.02 0.12 -25.28
N PHE A 273 30.23 -0.08 -25.79
CA PHE A 273 30.40 -1.01 -26.90
C PHE A 273 30.20 -2.44 -26.40
N GLY A 274 29.40 -3.21 -27.13
CA GLY A 274 29.25 -4.64 -26.90
C GLY A 274 30.48 -5.41 -27.38
N HIS A 275 30.26 -6.59 -27.98
CA HIS A 275 31.35 -7.37 -28.56
C HIS A 275 31.80 -6.74 -29.90
N VAL A 276 32.82 -5.88 -29.84
CA VAL A 276 33.48 -5.25 -30.99
C VAL A 276 34.98 -5.60 -31.01
N SER A 277 35.62 -5.50 -32.18
CA SER A 277 37.06 -5.79 -32.32
C SER A 277 37.92 -4.77 -31.58
N GLU A 278 39.17 -5.12 -31.29
CA GLU A 278 40.12 -4.20 -30.67
C GLU A 278 40.48 -3.02 -31.61
N GLU A 279 40.41 -3.22 -32.94
CA GLU A 279 40.57 -2.10 -33.89
C GLU A 279 39.47 -1.05 -33.65
N VAL A 280 38.21 -1.49 -33.54
CA VAL A 280 37.08 -0.59 -33.27
C VAL A 280 37.24 0.17 -31.95
N LYS A 281 37.66 -0.50 -30.87
CA LYS A 281 37.91 0.17 -29.56
C LYS A 281 39.10 1.14 -29.59
N SER A 282 40.01 0.96 -30.54
CA SER A 282 41.12 1.88 -30.77
C SER A 282 40.70 3.09 -31.61
N MET A 283 39.69 2.95 -32.46
CA MET A 283 39.22 3.97 -33.40
C MET A 283 38.06 4.82 -32.89
N PHE A 284 37.18 4.26 -32.04
CA PHE A 284 36.00 4.95 -31.55
C PHE A 284 35.91 4.91 -30.02
N THR A 285 35.30 5.94 -29.44
CA THR A 285 34.82 5.94 -28.04
C THR A 285 33.32 6.19 -28.02
N ILE A 286 32.65 5.78 -26.95
CA ILE A 286 31.27 6.14 -26.66
C ILE A 286 31.18 6.79 -25.29
N ASP A 287 30.45 7.90 -25.19
CA ASP A 287 30.12 8.50 -23.90
C ASP A 287 29.04 7.65 -23.21
N HIS A 288 29.34 7.22 -21.99
CA HIS A 288 28.52 6.28 -21.23
C HIS A 288 27.16 6.87 -20.80
N LYS A 289 26.98 8.20 -20.82
CA LYS A 289 25.73 8.88 -20.43
C LYS A 289 24.99 9.46 -21.63
N THR A 290 25.69 10.07 -22.58
CA THR A 290 25.05 10.76 -23.71
C THR A 290 24.82 9.85 -24.91
N GLY A 291 25.53 8.73 -25.01
CA GLY A 291 25.48 7.84 -26.18
C GLY A 291 26.17 8.42 -27.42
N GLU A 292 26.95 9.49 -27.27
CA GLU A 292 27.76 10.07 -28.35
C GLU A 292 28.96 9.18 -28.67
N ILE A 293 29.08 8.80 -29.94
CA ILE A 293 30.19 8.02 -30.48
C ILE A 293 31.17 8.99 -31.16
N ASN A 294 32.40 9.02 -30.67
CA ASN A 294 33.44 9.94 -31.09
C ASN A 294 34.62 9.22 -31.76
N LEU A 295 35.28 9.87 -32.71
CA LEU A 295 36.56 9.40 -33.25
C LEU A 295 37.66 9.52 -32.19
N LYS A 296 38.33 8.41 -31.90
CA LYS A 296 39.49 8.30 -31.02
C LYS A 296 40.81 8.34 -31.78
N SER A 297 40.82 7.80 -33.00
CA SER A 297 41.96 7.84 -33.91
C SER A 297 41.54 8.36 -35.28
N THR A 298 42.51 8.52 -36.17
CA THR A 298 42.23 8.76 -37.60
C THR A 298 41.59 7.53 -38.22
N VAL A 299 40.75 7.76 -39.23
CA VAL A 299 40.17 6.75 -40.13
C VAL A 299 40.77 6.97 -41.51
N ASP A 300 40.84 5.91 -42.32
CA ASP A 300 41.48 5.90 -43.63
C ASP A 300 40.61 5.05 -44.56
N PHE A 301 40.11 5.65 -45.63
CA PHE A 301 39.14 5.04 -46.53
C PHE A 301 39.74 3.83 -47.25
N GLU A 302 41.00 3.94 -47.70
CA GLU A 302 41.74 2.86 -48.35
C GLU A 302 41.96 1.66 -47.44
N THR A 303 42.08 1.87 -46.13
CA THR A 303 42.20 0.78 -45.14
C THR A 303 40.84 0.15 -44.83
N ALA A 304 39.82 0.96 -44.51
CA ALA A 304 38.49 0.48 -44.16
C ALA A 304 37.40 1.52 -44.49
N SER A 305 36.54 1.20 -45.45
CA SER A 305 35.48 2.10 -45.93
C SER A 305 34.20 2.09 -45.09
N SER A 306 34.04 1.15 -44.15
CA SER A 306 32.85 1.06 -43.28
C SER A 306 33.14 0.29 -42.00
N PHE A 307 32.52 0.72 -40.89
CA PHE A 307 32.60 0.07 -39.59
C PHE A 307 31.21 -0.31 -39.11
N GLU A 308 31.07 -1.55 -38.63
CA GLU A 308 29.87 -2.02 -37.93
C GLU A 308 30.15 -2.11 -36.43
N LEU A 309 29.47 -1.28 -35.65
CA LEU A 309 29.57 -1.24 -34.20
C LEU A 309 28.31 -1.87 -33.59
N ARG A 310 28.50 -2.70 -32.55
CA ARG A 310 27.41 -3.11 -31.67
C ARG A 310 27.45 -2.27 -30.41
N VAL A 311 26.41 -1.49 -30.17
CA VAL A 311 26.26 -0.69 -28.95
C VAL A 311 25.27 -1.37 -28.02
N THR A 312 25.62 -1.46 -26.76
CA THR A 312 24.78 -2.00 -25.68
C THR A 312 24.27 -0.83 -24.85
N ALA A 313 22.96 -0.81 -24.59
CA ALA A 313 22.36 0.02 -23.56
C ALA A 313 22.07 -0.85 -22.34
N LYS A 314 22.33 -0.33 -21.14
CA LYS A 314 22.18 -1.05 -19.87
C LYS A 314 21.43 -0.18 -18.87
N ASP A 315 20.51 -0.76 -18.11
CA ASP A 315 19.88 -0.07 -16.97
C ASP A 315 20.79 -0.07 -15.73
N GLY A 316 20.34 0.51 -14.62
CA GLY A 316 21.11 0.55 -13.38
C GLY A 316 21.31 -0.80 -12.68
N LEU A 317 20.52 -1.83 -13.01
CA LEU A 317 20.52 -3.13 -12.33
C LEU A 317 21.03 -4.32 -13.15
N GLY A 318 21.25 -4.14 -14.46
CA GLY A 318 21.85 -5.16 -15.31
C GLY A 318 21.10 -5.55 -16.58
N LEU A 319 19.85 -5.13 -16.81
CA LEU A 319 19.17 -5.50 -18.06
C LEU A 319 19.76 -4.72 -19.22
N THR A 320 19.91 -5.40 -20.36
CA THR A 320 20.61 -4.87 -21.51
C THR A 320 19.81 -5.06 -22.80
N SER A 321 20.00 -4.11 -23.71
CA SER A 321 19.57 -4.21 -25.11
C SER A 321 20.71 -3.79 -26.04
N TYR A 322 20.53 -4.00 -27.34
CA TYR A 322 21.57 -3.74 -28.32
C TYR A 322 21.02 -3.08 -29.59
N ALA A 323 21.83 -2.21 -30.17
CA ALA A 323 21.61 -1.64 -31.49
C ALA A 323 22.88 -1.74 -32.35
N LYS A 324 22.69 -1.73 -33.66
CA LYS A 324 23.78 -1.69 -34.64
C LYS A 324 24.03 -0.25 -35.06
N VAL A 325 25.29 0.17 -35.15
CA VAL A 325 25.69 1.45 -35.75
C VAL A 325 26.60 1.15 -36.93
N ILE A 326 26.21 1.62 -38.11
CA ILE A 326 27.00 1.50 -39.33
C ILE A 326 27.59 2.88 -39.64
N ILE A 327 28.91 2.95 -39.68
CA ILE A 327 29.65 4.18 -39.96
C ILE A 327 30.35 4.01 -41.30
N ASP A 328 29.93 4.76 -42.31
CA ASP A 328 30.58 4.77 -43.60
C ASP A 328 31.67 5.85 -43.64
N VAL A 329 32.88 5.46 -44.04
CA VAL A 329 33.98 6.42 -44.24
C VAL A 329 33.83 7.02 -45.63
N THR A 330 33.86 8.35 -45.75
CA THR A 330 33.81 9.01 -47.05
C THR A 330 35.20 9.41 -47.51
N ASP A 331 35.57 8.90 -48.69
CA ASP A 331 36.81 9.18 -49.42
C ASP A 331 37.02 10.68 -49.66
N VAL A 332 38.22 11.15 -49.33
CA VAL A 332 38.76 12.47 -49.60
C VAL A 332 40.06 12.26 -50.37
N ASN A 333 40.12 12.77 -51.60
CA ASN A 333 41.30 12.66 -52.46
C ASN A 333 42.58 13.25 -51.82
N ASP A 334 43.33 12.40 -51.11
CA ASP A 334 44.57 12.70 -50.40
C ASP A 334 45.75 11.85 -50.91
N ASN A 335 45.46 10.84 -51.74
CA ASN A 335 46.45 10.00 -52.40
C ASN A 335 46.81 10.55 -53.80
N PRO A 336 48.08 10.94 -54.04
CA PRO A 336 48.50 11.45 -55.34
C PRO A 336 48.49 10.35 -56.42
N SER A 337 48.08 10.70 -57.64
CA SER A 337 48.08 9.77 -58.77
C SER A 337 49.49 9.25 -59.08
N ILE A 338 49.70 7.93 -58.96
CA ILE A 338 50.95 7.31 -59.39
C ILE A 338 50.89 7.13 -60.91
N HIS A 339 51.44 8.09 -61.66
CA HIS A 339 51.80 7.81 -63.05
C HIS A 339 53.06 6.95 -63.07
N PRO A 340 53.03 5.72 -63.64
CA PRO A 340 54.25 4.97 -63.83
C PRO A 340 55.15 5.79 -64.77
N PHE A 341 56.25 6.30 -64.24
CA PHE A 341 57.28 6.93 -65.06
C PHE A 341 57.71 5.90 -66.12
N SER A 342 57.33 6.16 -67.38
CA SER A 342 57.92 5.49 -68.53
C SER A 342 59.41 5.78 -68.49
N SER A 343 60.20 4.81 -68.04
CA SER A 343 61.65 4.86 -68.12
C SER A 343 62.05 4.99 -69.58
N ALA A 344 62.42 6.20 -69.99
CA ALA A 344 63.16 6.42 -71.22
C ALA A 344 64.48 5.64 -71.11
N TYR A 345 64.66 4.65 -71.98
CA TYR A 345 65.94 3.97 -72.17
C TYR A 345 67.04 5.01 -72.46
N PRO A 346 68.16 5.05 -71.72
CA PRO A 346 69.31 5.84 -72.12
C PRO A 346 70.04 5.13 -73.26
N GLY A 347 70.05 5.72 -74.45
CA GLY A 347 70.97 5.35 -75.52
C GLY A 347 72.42 5.68 -75.13
N PRO A 348 73.43 4.92 -75.59
CA PRO A 348 74.81 5.15 -75.20
C PRO A 348 75.42 6.24 -76.06
N GLY A 349 75.99 7.29 -75.46
CA GLY A 349 76.63 8.34 -76.25
C GLY A 349 77.35 9.43 -75.45
N ARG A 350 78.61 9.15 -75.11
CA ARG A 350 79.76 10.08 -75.04
C ARG A 350 79.59 11.46 -74.35
N GLY A 351 80.37 11.61 -73.27
CA GLY A 351 81.45 12.61 -73.24
C GLY A 351 81.32 13.76 -72.24
N GLY A 352 82.34 13.89 -71.38
CA GLY A 352 82.90 15.18 -70.96
C GLY A 352 82.45 15.76 -69.62
N SER A 353 83.42 15.88 -68.68
CA SER A 353 83.77 17.06 -67.85
C SER A 353 82.65 17.90 -67.21
N SER A 354 82.71 18.46 -66.01
CA SER A 354 83.67 18.65 -64.91
C SER A 354 83.00 19.65 -63.94
N LEU A 355 83.60 19.87 -62.76
CA LEU A 355 83.39 21.01 -61.81
C LEU A 355 82.20 20.83 -60.83
N SER A 356 82.43 20.52 -59.55
CA SER A 356 83.04 21.30 -58.45
C SER A 356 82.14 22.40 -57.88
N ARG A 357 81.69 22.25 -56.62
CA ARG A 357 82.05 23.19 -55.52
C ARG A 357 81.46 22.76 -54.17
N GLU A 358 82.34 22.79 -53.19
CA GLU A 358 82.14 22.78 -51.74
C GLU A 358 81.45 24.06 -51.22
N PHE A 359 80.82 23.98 -50.05
CA PHE A 359 81.12 24.69 -48.78
C PHE A 359 79.84 24.71 -47.92
N GLN A 360 79.74 23.91 -46.85
CA GLN A 360 80.15 24.19 -45.45
C GLN A 360 79.19 25.17 -44.73
N THR A 361 78.40 24.65 -43.77
CA THR A 361 78.56 24.83 -42.29
C THR A 361 78.29 26.27 -41.84
N SER A 362 77.51 26.55 -40.79
CA SER A 362 77.80 26.09 -39.44
C SER A 362 76.78 26.62 -38.40
N LEU A 363 76.63 25.85 -37.32
CA LEU A 363 76.67 26.24 -35.90
C LEU A 363 75.54 27.10 -35.28
N SER A 364 74.73 26.41 -34.47
CA SER A 364 74.24 26.73 -33.10
C SER A 364 75.37 27.26 -32.16
N PRO A 365 75.18 27.58 -30.84
CA PRO A 365 74.10 27.20 -29.93
C PRO A 365 73.72 28.18 -28.76
N ASP A 366 72.71 27.75 -28.00
CA ASP A 366 72.48 27.78 -26.54
C ASP A 366 72.71 29.04 -25.67
N THR A 367 71.74 29.34 -24.79
CA THR A 367 71.76 29.05 -23.32
C THR A 367 70.81 29.97 -22.51
N SER A 368 69.77 29.33 -21.97
CA SER A 368 69.27 29.29 -20.56
C SER A 368 69.28 30.51 -19.60
N SER A 369 68.11 30.67 -18.94
CA SER A 369 67.87 30.89 -17.49
C SER A 369 68.27 32.26 -16.87
N SER A 370 67.67 32.85 -15.83
CA SER A 370 66.72 32.44 -14.76
C SER A 370 66.18 33.67 -14.01
N SER A 371 64.93 33.56 -13.52
CA SER A 371 64.30 34.11 -12.29
C SER A 371 64.89 35.28 -11.47
N SER A 372 64.02 36.25 -11.14
CA SER A 372 63.72 36.80 -9.78
C SER A 372 62.71 37.96 -9.99
N GLY A 373 61.54 38.07 -9.36
CA GLY A 373 61.23 38.11 -7.93
C GLY A 373 60.70 39.51 -7.59
N GLY A 374 59.47 39.64 -7.04
CA GLY A 374 59.00 40.90 -6.46
C GLY A 374 57.52 41.25 -6.63
N THR A 375 56.67 40.76 -5.72
CA THR A 375 55.41 41.40 -5.27
C THR A 375 55.71 42.59 -4.34
N PRO A 376 54.84 43.64 -4.16
CA PRO A 376 53.56 43.46 -3.44
C PRO A 376 52.41 44.48 -3.68
N ARG A 377 51.23 44.14 -3.07
CA ARG A 377 50.04 44.97 -2.73
C ARG A 377 49.13 45.38 -3.92
N ARG A 378 47.79 45.46 -3.83
CA ARG A 378 46.84 45.68 -2.70
C ARG A 378 45.38 45.35 -3.11
N SER A 379 44.60 44.83 -2.17
CA SER A 379 43.16 45.07 -1.85
C SER A 379 42.06 45.16 -2.93
N GLN A 380 41.02 44.32 -2.81
CA GLN A 380 39.64 44.59 -2.30
C GLN A 380 38.80 43.31 -2.49
N ALA A 381 38.13 42.77 -1.46
CA ALA A 381 36.71 43.00 -1.07
C ALA A 381 35.74 42.62 -2.21
N SER A 382 34.75 41.72 -2.13
CA SER A 382 33.69 41.46 -1.13
C SER A 382 32.93 40.19 -1.60
N ARG A 383 32.49 39.27 -0.72
CA ARG A 383 31.06 38.97 -0.36
C ARG A 383 30.16 38.61 -1.55
N GLU A 384 29.62 37.40 -1.66
CA GLU A 384 28.34 36.84 -1.14
C GLU A 384 28.08 35.61 -2.06
N THR A 385 27.44 34.49 -1.73
CA THR A 385 26.64 33.96 -0.62
C THR A 385 26.61 32.44 -0.81
#